data_AF-A0A4Z0QC58-F1
#
_entry.id   AF-A0A4Z0QC58-F1
#
_cell.length_a   1.000
_cell.length_b   1.000
_cell.length_c   1.000
_cell.angle_alpha   90.00
_cell.angle_beta   90.00
_cell.angle_gamma   90.00
#
_symmetry.space_group_name_H-M   'P 1'
#
loop_
_entity.id
_entity.type
_entity.pdbx_description
1 polymer ?
#
loop_
_entity_poly.entity_id
_entity_poly.type
_entity_poly.pdbx_seq_one_letter_code
_entity_poly.pdbx_strand_id
1 'polypeptide(L)'
;MAQPDLHDVRDESGRLIRELHGITLAQILEYLVAHYGWPGLDERIRINCFSVNPSIKSSLTFLRRTPWARAKVEDLYVRARSAEVAGKKKP
;
A
#
# COMPACT_ATOMS: atom_id res chain seq x y z
N MET A 1 27.57 8.24 -13.91
CA MET A 1 26.19 7.78 -14.16
C MET A 1 25.63 7.33 -12.83
N ALA A 2 24.97 8.21 -12.09
CA ALA A 2 24.25 7.82 -10.87
C ALA A 2 22.86 7.40 -11.30
N GLN A 3 22.48 6.16 -11.03
CA GLN A 3 21.10 5.73 -11.23
C GLN A 3 20.22 6.57 -10.29
N PRO A 4 19.09 7.13 -10.76
CA PRO A 4 18.17 7.83 -9.87
C PRO A 4 17.63 6.81 -8.89
N ASP A 5 18.12 6.92 -7.66
CA ASP A 5 17.71 6.15 -6.50
C ASP A 5 16.19 6.32 -6.34
N LEU A 6 15.45 5.21 -6.26
CA LEU A 6 13.98 5.11 -6.27
C LEU A 6 13.29 5.86 -5.10
N HIS A 7 14.04 6.64 -4.31
CA HIS A 7 13.64 7.24 -3.05
C HIS A 7 13.09 8.68 -3.15
N ASP A 8 13.05 9.31 -4.33
CA ASP A 8 12.67 10.73 -4.47
C ASP A 8 11.43 10.97 -5.34
N VAL A 9 10.40 10.15 -5.15
CA VAL A 9 9.09 10.45 -5.76
C VAL A 9 8.42 11.54 -4.90
N ARG A 10 8.09 12.69 -5.51
CA ARG A 10 7.49 13.86 -4.84
C ARG A 10 6.09 14.10 -5.38
N ASP A 11 5.08 14.13 -4.52
CA ASP A 11 3.68 14.45 -4.90
C ASP A 11 3.59 15.91 -5.43
N GLU A 12 2.48 16.31 -6.06
CA GLU A 12 2.26 17.65 -6.66
C GLU A 12 2.45 18.80 -5.66
N SER A 13 2.38 18.51 -4.35
CA SER A 13 2.73 19.40 -3.24
C SER A 13 4.22 19.40 -2.84
N GLY A 14 5.10 18.76 -3.59
CA GLY A 14 6.55 18.70 -3.36
C GLY A 14 7.00 17.86 -2.16
N ARG A 15 6.09 17.07 -1.55
CA ARG A 15 6.34 16.24 -0.36
C ARG A 15 6.79 14.84 -0.75
N LEU A 16 7.78 14.32 -0.03
CA LEU A 16 8.26 12.94 -0.16
C LEU A 16 7.08 12.00 0.16
N ILE A 17 6.69 11.13 -0.79
CA ILE A 17 5.71 10.06 -0.52
C ILE A 17 6.16 9.09 0.59
N ARG A 18 7.43 9.16 1.01
CA ARG A 18 7.96 8.44 2.19
C ARG A 18 7.43 9.02 3.51
N GLU A 19 6.93 10.24 3.54
CA GLU A 19 6.25 10.79 4.71
C GLU A 19 4.80 10.29 4.75
N LEU A 20 4.61 9.11 5.33
CA LEU A 20 3.34 8.63 5.89
C LEU A 20 2.94 9.51 7.11
N HIS A 21 2.99 10.83 7.00
CA HIS A 21 2.74 11.73 8.13
C HIS A 21 1.23 11.76 8.42
N GLY A 22 0.80 10.93 9.37
CA GLY A 22 -0.58 10.86 9.86
C GLY A 22 -1.48 9.81 9.19
N ILE A 23 -0.95 8.96 8.31
CA ILE A 23 -1.74 7.93 7.64
C ILE A 23 -1.74 6.66 8.49
N THR A 24 -2.91 6.24 8.94
CA THR A 24 -3.04 5.02 9.75
C THR A 24 -3.00 3.76 8.89
N LEU A 25 -2.60 2.62 9.47
CA LEU A 25 -2.68 1.32 8.79
C LEU A 25 -4.09 1.00 8.25
N ALA A 26 -5.12 1.53 8.92
CA ALA A 26 -6.50 1.43 8.46
C ALA A 26 -6.68 2.14 7.11
N GLN A 27 -6.26 3.40 7.02
CA GLN A 27 -6.35 4.18 5.78
C GLN A 27 -5.52 3.58 4.65
N ILE A 28 -4.32 3.07 4.95
CA ILE A 28 -3.48 2.37 3.97
C ILE A 28 -4.24 1.18 3.38
N LEU A 29 -4.82 0.35 4.25
CA LEU A 29 -5.57 -0.82 3.84
C LEU A 29 -6.84 -0.43 3.06
N GLU A 30 -7.61 0.54 3.55
CA GLU A 30 -8.82 1.04 2.88
C GLU A 30 -8.50 1.57 1.48
N TYR A 31 -7.42 2.34 1.34
CA TYR A 31 -6.95 2.83 0.04
C TYR A 31 -6.59 1.68 -0.90
N LEU A 32 -5.82 0.70 -0.43
CA LEU A 32 -5.42 -0.45 -1.25
C LEU A 32 -6.62 -1.32 -1.66
N VAL A 33 -7.57 -1.52 -0.76
CA VAL A 33 -8.82 -2.25 -1.04
C VAL A 33 -9.66 -1.47 -2.05
N ALA A 34 -9.75 -0.15 -1.93
CA ALA A 34 -10.47 0.68 -2.91
C ALA A 34 -9.78 0.67 -4.29
N HIS A 35 -8.44 0.60 -4.32
CA HIS A 35 -7.67 0.68 -5.56
C HIS A 35 -7.54 -0.67 -6.31
N TYR A 36 -7.33 -1.76 -5.57
CA TYR A 36 -7.07 -3.11 -6.12
C TYR A 36 -8.16 -4.13 -5.81
N GLY A 37 -9.00 -3.87 -4.81
CA GLY A 37 -9.91 -4.86 -4.26
C GLY A 37 -9.19 -5.93 -3.43
N TRP A 38 -9.97 -6.67 -2.65
CA TRP A 38 -9.50 -7.85 -1.91
C TRP A 38 -8.84 -8.93 -2.78
N PRO A 39 -9.36 -9.31 -3.96
CA PRO A 39 -8.68 -10.32 -4.79
C PRO A 39 -7.31 -9.83 -5.31
N GLY A 40 -7.17 -8.56 -5.66
CA GLY A 40 -5.87 -7.99 -6.08
C GLY A 40 -4.86 -7.92 -4.93
N LEU A 41 -5.35 -7.72 -3.70
CA LEU A 41 -4.55 -7.81 -2.49
C LEU A 41 -4.10 -9.24 -2.20
N ASP A 42 -4.98 -10.24 -2.32
CA ASP A 42 -4.64 -11.66 -2.13
C ASP A 42 -3.61 -12.14 -3.16
N GLU A 43 -3.74 -11.72 -4.42
CA GLU A 43 -2.77 -12.08 -5.47
C GLU A 43 -1.36 -11.57 -5.16
N ARG A 44 -1.26 -10.35 -4.63
CA ARG A 44 0.02 -9.68 -4.31
C ARG A 44 0.56 -10.10 -2.95
N ILE A 45 -0.33 -10.28 -1.99
CA ILE A 45 -0.07 -10.62 -0.60
C ILE A 45 -0.90 -11.87 -0.33
N ARG A 46 -0.38 -13.03 -0.72
CA ARG A 46 -1.04 -14.33 -0.54
C ARG A 46 -1.23 -14.64 0.95
N ILE A 47 -2.33 -14.13 1.52
CA ILE A 47 -2.74 -14.36 2.90
C ILE A 47 -4.23 -14.68 2.92
N ASN A 48 -4.58 -15.75 3.62
CA ASN A 48 -5.96 -16.19 3.76
C ASN A 48 -6.90 -15.10 4.32
N CYS A 49 -6.34 -14.11 5.04
CA CYS A 49 -7.12 -12.99 5.58
C CYS A 49 -7.83 -12.14 4.51
N PHE A 50 -7.30 -12.09 3.28
CA PHE A 50 -7.93 -11.35 2.18
C PHE A 50 -8.86 -12.22 1.33
N SER A 51 -8.68 -13.54 1.37
CA SER A 51 -9.51 -14.51 0.65
C SER A 51 -10.77 -14.92 1.43
N VAL A 52 -10.64 -15.13 2.76
CA VAL A 52 -11.72 -15.66 3.61
C VAL A 52 -12.31 -14.54 4.48
N ASN A 53 -13.52 -14.10 4.14
CA ASN A 53 -14.24 -12.99 4.81
C ASN A 53 -13.40 -11.71 4.96
N PRO A 54 -12.95 -11.13 3.83
CA PRO A 54 -12.18 -9.90 3.86
C PRO A 54 -12.96 -8.76 4.51
N SER A 55 -12.42 -8.20 5.59
CA SER A 55 -12.98 -7.04 6.27
C SER A 55 -11.87 -6.22 6.90
N ILE A 56 -11.99 -4.89 6.82
CA ILE A 56 -10.99 -3.94 7.34
C ILE A 56 -10.61 -4.24 8.79
N LYS A 57 -11.58 -4.48 9.69
CA LYS A 57 -11.32 -4.77 11.10
C LYS A 57 -10.56 -6.10 11.32
N SER A 58 -10.95 -7.15 10.59
CA SER A 58 -10.32 -8.48 10.68
C SER A 58 -8.89 -8.43 10.15
N SER A 59 -8.70 -7.80 8.99
CA SER A 59 -7.39 -7.58 8.38
C SER A 59 -6.48 -6.74 9.26
N LEU A 60 -6.96 -5.64 9.85
CA LEU A 60 -6.15 -4.85 10.78
C LEU A 60 -5.72 -5.63 12.01
N THR A 61 -6.61 -6.47 12.55
CA THR A 61 -6.28 -7.35 13.69
C THR A 61 -5.21 -8.37 13.28
N PHE A 62 -5.30 -8.94 12.09
CA PHE A 62 -4.30 -9.85 11.53
C PHE A 62 -2.95 -9.16 11.28
N LEU A 63 -2.94 -7.99 10.64
CA LEU A 63 -1.74 -7.19 10.35
C LEU A 63 -1.07 -6.66 11.62
N ARG A 64 -1.79 -6.57 12.76
CA ARG A 64 -1.20 -6.29 14.07
C ARG A 64 -0.47 -7.48 14.66
N ARG A 65 -0.95 -8.69 14.40
CA ARG A 65 -0.33 -9.94 14.89
C ARG A 65 0.77 -10.46 13.96
N THR A 66 0.75 -10.04 12.69
CA THR A 66 1.62 -10.54 11.63
C THR A 66 2.44 -9.40 11.02
N PRO A 67 3.60 -9.04 11.60
CA PRO A 67 4.36 -7.86 11.21
C PRO A 67 4.89 -7.92 9.77
N TRP A 68 5.30 -9.11 9.29
CA TRP A 68 5.76 -9.26 7.91
C TRP A 68 4.65 -8.97 6.88
N ALA A 69 3.39 -9.27 7.21
CA ALA A 69 2.25 -8.98 6.34
C ALA A 69 1.96 -7.49 6.31
N ARG A 70 2.07 -6.81 7.45
CA ARG A 70 1.97 -5.34 7.54
C ARG A 70 3.00 -4.66 6.64
N ALA A 71 4.27 -5.05 6.74
CA ALA A 71 5.33 -4.49 5.92
C ALA A 71 5.05 -4.63 4.41
N LYS A 72 4.45 -5.75 3.98
CA LYS A 72 4.03 -5.93 2.58
C LYS A 72 2.89 -5.01 2.16
N VAL A 73 1.92 -4.78 3.04
CA VAL A 73 0.81 -3.84 2.78
C VAL A 73 1.36 -2.41 2.67
N GLU A 74 2.27 -2.02 3.55
CA GLU A 74 2.91 -0.70 3.53
C GLU A 74 3.77 -0.51 2.27
N ASP A 75 4.59 -1.50 1.89
CA ASP A 75 5.38 -1.48 0.65
C ASP A 75 4.47 -1.36 -0.60
N LEU A 76 3.37 -2.11 -0.64
CA LEU A 76 2.43 -2.04 -1.75
C LEU A 76 1.79 -0.66 -1.86
N TYR A 77 1.44 -0.04 -0.73
CA TYR A 77 0.90 1.31 -0.69
C TYR A 77 1.89 2.35 -1.23
N VAL A 78 3.15 2.28 -0.79
CA VAL A 78 4.20 3.17 -1.30
C VAL A 78 4.33 3.00 -2.81
N ARG A 79 4.38 1.76 -3.32
CA ARG A 79 4.46 1.50 -4.77
C ARG A 79 3.26 2.05 -5.53
N ALA A 80 2.06 1.92 -4.99
CA ALA A 80 0.84 2.44 -5.60
C ALA A 80 0.88 3.97 -5.69
N ARG A 81 1.19 4.65 -4.57
CA ARG A 81 1.34 6.11 -4.51
C ARG A 81 2.48 6.61 -5.41
N SER A 82 3.62 5.90 -5.45
CA SER A 82 4.72 6.22 -6.36
C SER A 82 4.29 6.14 -7.82
N ALA A 83 3.51 5.12 -8.18
CA ALA A 83 3.04 4.94 -9.55
C ALA A 83 2.05 6.03 -9.98
N GLU A 84 1.18 6.48 -9.07
CA GLU A 84 0.28 7.62 -9.30
C GLU A 84 1.05 8.91 -9.57
N VAL A 85 2.03 9.21 -8.73
CA VAL A 85 2.86 10.43 -8.85
C VAL A 85 3.75 10.37 -10.10
N ALA A 86 4.24 9.20 -10.47
CA ALA A 86 4.99 8.99 -11.71
C ALA A 86 4.13 9.12 -12.99
N GLY A 87 2.86 9.53 -12.87
CA GLY A 87 1.99 9.81 -14.00
C GLY A 87 1.56 8.56 -14.79
N LYS A 88 1.77 7.36 -14.26
CA LYS A 88 1.23 6.13 -14.84
C LYS A 88 -0.26 6.05 -14.53
N LYS A 89 -1.06 6.87 -15.23
CA LYS A 89 -2.50 6.70 -15.33
C LYS A 89 -2.78 5.34 -16.00
N LYS A 90 -3.65 4.56 -15.37
CA LYS A 90 -3.93 3.13 -15.58
C LYS A 90 -4.26 2.79 -17.05
N PRO A 91 -3.98 1.56 -17.55
CA PRO A 91 -4.83 0.97 -18.58
C PRO A 91 -6.28 0.79 -18.06
#